data_AF-A0AAU5FU66-F1
#
_entry.id   AF-A0AAU5FU66-F1
#
_cell.length_a   1.000
_cell.length_b   1.000
_cell.length_c   1.000
_cell.angle_alpha   90.00
_cell.angle_beta   90.00
_cell.angle_gamma   90.00
#
_symmetry.space_group_name_H-M   'P 1'
#
loop_
_entity.id
_entity.type
_entity.pdbx_description
1 polymer ?
#
loop_
_entity_poly.entity_id
_entity_poly.type
_entity_poly.pdbx_seq_one_letter_code
_entity_poly.pdbx_strand_id
1 'polypeptide(L)'
;MSQNIAIVGAYGSGKTVLSRALSELTGLPYTQGTAMRNPIGGEDKPIWDWTAGELLQLTVKRYAERVLNEAAHPDGFISDGSIIHEWIFAKLRLVTGPNPATDQSVDSRFRSEATLVAEDVADNIGRLAKHHAKNTYSAFYYVPIEFDLAENNRPINENFRKLSDEVLIPALEETGVPFHTVIGTPEERLEKILAISGLPAVTDVDKAVAAAFKG
;
A
#
# COMPACT_ATOMS: atom_id res chain seq x y z
N MET A 1 19.98 4.70 14.33
CA MET A 1 18.50 4.86 14.29
C MET A 1 18.02 3.92 13.22
N SER A 2 17.11 2.99 13.53
CA SER A 2 16.53 2.10 12.51
C SER A 2 15.68 2.93 11.55
N GLN A 3 15.79 2.65 10.25
CA GLN A 3 15.04 3.33 9.20
C GLN A 3 14.00 2.36 8.65
N ASN A 4 12.74 2.65 8.92
CA ASN A 4 11.59 1.86 8.48
C ASN A 4 10.87 2.67 7.41
N ILE A 5 11.19 2.41 6.15
CA ILE A 5 10.70 3.18 5.02
C ILE A 5 9.57 2.41 4.34
N ALA A 6 8.49 3.09 3.97
CA ALA A 6 7.44 2.51 3.15
C ALA A 6 7.33 3.22 1.79
N ILE A 7 7.35 2.44 0.72
CA ILE A 7 7.06 2.90 -0.64
C ILE A 7 5.56 2.74 -0.88
N VAL A 8 4.85 3.82 -1.15
CA VAL A 8 3.38 3.88 -1.13
C VAL A 8 2.81 4.39 -2.45
N GLY A 9 1.53 4.12 -2.70
CA GLY A 9 0.82 4.52 -3.93
C GLY A 9 -0.12 3.44 -4.47
N ALA A 10 -0.95 3.80 -5.45
CA ALA A 10 -1.94 2.90 -6.03
C ALA A 10 -1.36 1.61 -6.64
N TYR A 11 -2.23 0.61 -6.83
CA TYR A 11 -1.86 -0.62 -7.54
C TYR A 11 -1.27 -0.31 -8.92
N GLY A 12 -0.23 -1.04 -9.30
CA GLY A 12 0.44 -0.87 -10.58
C GLY A 12 1.31 0.38 -10.70
N SER A 13 1.52 1.21 -9.67
CA SER A 13 2.39 2.41 -9.79
C SER A 13 3.90 2.13 -9.82
N GLY A 14 4.33 0.86 -9.70
CA GLY A 14 5.76 0.47 -9.70
C GLY A 14 6.42 0.38 -8.32
N LYS A 15 5.65 0.43 -7.22
CA LYS A 15 6.16 0.30 -5.85
C LYS A 15 7.03 -0.94 -5.62
N THR A 16 6.59 -2.10 -6.09
CA THR A 16 7.29 -3.37 -5.85
C THR A 16 8.70 -3.36 -6.42
N VAL A 17 8.85 -2.90 -7.66
CA VAL A 17 10.17 -2.76 -8.29
C VAL A 17 11.02 -1.76 -7.51
N LEU A 18 10.47 -0.59 -7.17
CA LEU A 18 11.21 0.43 -6.43
C LEU A 18 11.63 -0.03 -5.03
N SER A 19 10.75 -0.75 -4.32
CA SER A 19 11.01 -1.27 -2.96
C SER A 19 12.09 -2.34 -2.96
N ARG A 20 12.04 -3.26 -3.92
CA ARG A 20 13.08 -4.29 -4.10
C ARG A 20 14.42 -3.67 -4.48
N ALA A 21 14.41 -2.71 -5.41
CA ALA A 21 15.62 -2.02 -5.81
C ALA A 21 16.21 -1.22 -4.64
N LEU A 22 15.39 -0.55 -3.83
CA LEU A 22 15.86 0.19 -2.66
C LEU A 22 16.43 -0.76 -1.57
N SER A 23 15.82 -1.92 -1.38
CA SER A 23 16.32 -2.96 -0.47
C SER A 23 17.70 -3.45 -0.92
N GLU A 24 17.86 -3.78 -2.21
CA GLU A 24 19.15 -4.17 -2.78
C GLU A 24 20.19 -3.04 -2.68
N LEU A 25 19.76 -1.80 -2.95
CA LEU A 25 20.62 -0.63 -2.96
C LEU A 25 21.18 -0.29 -1.57
N THR A 26 20.39 -0.50 -0.51
CA THR A 26 20.73 -0.09 0.86
C THR A 26 21.16 -1.25 1.76
N GLY A 27 20.92 -2.49 1.33
CA GLY A 27 21.08 -3.69 2.14
C GLY A 27 20.03 -3.86 3.24
N LEU A 28 19.04 -2.97 3.33
CA LEU A 28 17.95 -3.10 4.28
C LEU A 28 17.00 -4.24 3.86
N PRO A 29 16.48 -5.06 4.80
CA PRO A 29 15.52 -6.11 4.51
C PRO A 29 14.29 -5.60 3.75
N TYR A 30 13.89 -6.32 2.71
CA TYR A 30 12.61 -6.11 2.03
C TYR A 30 11.49 -6.79 2.83
N THR A 31 10.41 -6.06 3.10
CA THR A 31 9.17 -6.58 3.68
C THR A 31 7.96 -6.15 2.87
N GLN A 32 6.87 -6.90 3.01
CA GLN A 32 5.60 -6.62 2.34
C GLN A 32 4.45 -7.22 3.15
N GLY A 33 3.24 -6.74 2.88
CA GLY A 33 2.03 -7.45 3.24
C GLY A 33 2.00 -8.79 2.50
N THR A 34 1.32 -9.79 3.07
CA THR A 34 1.07 -11.03 2.33
C THR A 34 0.38 -10.70 1.00
N ALA A 35 0.61 -11.49 -0.04
CA ALA A 35 -0.17 -11.35 -1.28
C ALA A 35 -1.67 -11.43 -0.94
N MET A 36 -2.51 -10.71 -1.68
CA MET A 36 -3.95 -10.76 -1.45
C MET A 36 -4.44 -12.19 -1.71
N ARG A 37 -4.79 -12.87 -0.63
CA ARG A 37 -5.37 -14.22 -0.63
C ARG A 37 -6.85 -14.10 -0.32
N ASN A 38 -7.60 -15.13 -0.68
CA ASN A 38 -9.02 -15.21 -0.36
C ASN A 38 -9.22 -15.09 1.17
N PRO A 39 -10.29 -14.42 1.63
CA PRO A 39 -10.71 -14.47 3.02
C PRO A 39 -10.92 -15.93 3.44
N ILE A 40 -10.75 -16.22 4.72
CA ILE A 40 -10.92 -17.61 5.20
C ILE A 40 -12.40 -17.98 5.08
N GLY A 41 -12.69 -19.06 4.36
CA GLY A 41 -14.06 -19.48 4.01
C GLY A 41 -14.59 -18.88 2.70
N GLY A 42 -13.81 -18.02 2.04
CA GLY A 42 -14.11 -17.44 0.72
C GLY A 42 -13.25 -17.99 -0.40
N GLU A 43 -12.56 -19.13 -0.19
CA GLU A 43 -11.56 -19.68 -1.11
C GLU A 43 -12.14 -20.04 -2.48
N ASP A 44 -13.38 -20.52 -2.53
CA ASP A 44 -14.07 -20.91 -3.77
C ASP A 44 -14.88 -19.78 -4.40
N LYS A 45 -14.87 -18.58 -3.78
CA LYS A 45 -15.64 -17.43 -4.26
C LYS A 45 -14.74 -16.48 -5.05
N PRO A 46 -15.23 -15.91 -6.16
CA PRO A 46 -14.49 -14.86 -6.82
C PRO A 46 -14.42 -13.61 -5.92
N ILE A 47 -13.36 -12.80 -6.12
CA ILE A 47 -13.07 -11.59 -5.33
C ILE A 47 -14.21 -10.56 -5.28
N TRP A 48 -15.12 -10.59 -6.26
CA TRP A 48 -16.29 -9.71 -6.32
C TRP A 48 -17.47 -10.18 -5.44
N ASP A 49 -17.51 -11.46 -5.03
CA ASP A 49 -18.61 -12.05 -4.28
C ASP A 49 -18.37 -12.10 -2.76
N TRP A 50 -17.27 -11.50 -2.30
CA TRP A 50 -17.00 -11.41 -0.86
C TRP A 50 -17.95 -10.44 -0.18
N THR A 51 -18.51 -10.89 0.93
CA THR A 51 -19.33 -10.10 1.84
C THR A 51 -18.51 -9.03 2.57
N ALA A 52 -19.19 -8.04 3.15
CA ALA A 52 -18.55 -7.04 4.00
C ALA A 52 -17.79 -7.68 5.18
N GLY A 53 -18.34 -8.73 5.79
CA GLY A 53 -17.68 -9.45 6.88
C GLY A 53 -16.39 -10.15 6.45
N GLU A 54 -16.40 -10.80 5.29
CA GLU A 54 -15.21 -11.44 4.71
C GLU A 54 -14.13 -10.41 4.34
N LEU A 55 -14.51 -9.24 3.82
CA LEU A 55 -13.58 -8.14 3.54
C LEU A 55 -12.93 -7.61 4.83
N LEU A 56 -13.73 -7.37 5.88
CA LEU A 56 -13.23 -6.91 7.17
C LEU A 56 -12.31 -7.95 7.83
N GLN A 57 -12.69 -9.22 7.76
CA GLN A 57 -11.89 -10.33 8.25
C GLN A 57 -10.54 -10.44 7.53
N LEU A 58 -10.53 -10.28 6.21
CA LEU A 58 -9.31 -10.22 5.42
C LEU A 58 -8.43 -9.03 5.85
N THR A 59 -9.00 -7.84 6.06
CA THR A 59 -8.23 -6.67 6.53
C THR A 59 -7.57 -6.93 7.89
N VAL A 60 -8.29 -7.51 8.86
CA VAL A 60 -7.70 -7.84 10.18
C VAL A 60 -6.58 -8.87 10.04
N LYS A 61 -6.77 -9.91 9.22
CA LYS A 61 -5.74 -10.92 8.96
C LYS A 61 -4.47 -10.28 8.36
N ARG A 62 -4.64 -9.45 7.32
CA ARG A 62 -3.54 -8.79 6.62
C ARG A 62 -2.82 -7.79 7.51
N TYR A 63 -3.57 -7.06 8.34
CA TYR A 63 -3.01 -6.20 9.37
C TYR A 63 -2.07 -7.00 10.29
N ALA A 64 -2.55 -8.10 10.87
CA ALA A 64 -1.76 -8.93 11.78
C ALA A 64 -0.51 -9.52 11.11
N GLU A 65 -0.65 -10.06 9.90
CA GLU A 65 0.47 -10.63 9.14
C GLU A 65 1.55 -9.58 8.84
N ARG A 66 1.14 -8.37 8.43
CA ARG A 66 2.08 -7.28 8.17
C ARG A 66 2.78 -6.79 9.43
N VAL A 67 2.06 -6.61 10.54
CA VAL A 67 2.66 -6.23 11.82
C VAL A 67 3.73 -7.24 12.25
N LEU A 68 3.47 -8.53 12.09
CA LEU A 68 4.44 -9.59 12.39
C LEU A 68 5.65 -9.55 11.46
N ASN A 69 5.44 -9.35 10.16
CA ASN A 69 6.53 -9.24 9.18
C ASN A 69 7.42 -8.01 9.45
N GLU A 70 6.84 -6.87 9.79
CA GLU A 70 7.60 -5.66 10.13
C GLU A 70 8.36 -5.83 11.46
N ALA A 71 7.75 -6.47 12.46
CA ALA A 71 8.38 -6.76 13.74
C ALA A 71 9.59 -7.72 13.62
N ALA A 72 9.65 -8.53 12.56
CA ALA A 72 10.79 -9.42 12.29
C ALA A 72 12.07 -8.67 11.85
N HIS A 73 11.98 -7.36 11.59
CA HIS A 73 13.09 -6.51 11.13
C HIS A 73 13.31 -5.29 12.05
N PRO A 74 13.69 -5.50 13.33
CA PRO A 74 13.81 -4.42 14.31
C PRO A 74 14.88 -3.37 13.98
N ASP A 75 15.88 -3.74 13.17
CA ASP A 75 17.02 -2.88 12.82
C ASP A 75 16.77 -1.97 11.60
N GLY A 76 15.61 -2.09 10.95
CA GLY A 76 15.26 -1.33 9.75
C GLY A 76 14.73 -2.23 8.63
N PHE A 77 13.91 -1.67 7.74
CA PHE A 77 13.37 -2.36 6.57
C PHE A 77 12.90 -1.39 5.49
N ILE A 78 12.78 -1.92 4.27
CA ILE A 78 12.05 -1.31 3.16
C ILE A 78 10.74 -2.08 2.96
N SER A 79 9.62 -1.39 3.11
CA SER A 79 8.28 -1.95 2.95
C SER A 79 7.69 -1.62 1.57
N ASP A 80 7.26 -2.65 0.83
CA ASP A 80 6.39 -2.48 -0.33
C ASP A 80 4.94 -2.26 0.14
N GLY A 81 4.42 -1.05 -0.08
CA GLY A 81 3.20 -0.58 0.53
C GLY A 81 3.37 -0.29 2.03
N SER A 82 2.25 -0.06 2.71
CA SER A 82 2.20 0.20 4.15
C SER A 82 1.00 -0.48 4.79
N ILE A 83 0.94 -0.53 6.12
CA ILE A 83 -0.21 -1.04 6.87
C ILE A 83 -1.53 -0.33 6.50
N ILE A 84 -1.45 0.92 6.04
CA ILE A 84 -2.62 1.70 5.62
C ILE A 84 -3.26 1.10 4.35
N HIS A 85 -2.46 0.48 3.47
CA HIS A 85 -2.98 -0.17 2.26
C HIS A 85 -3.91 -1.33 2.59
N GLU A 86 -3.68 -2.03 3.71
CA GLU A 86 -4.50 -3.16 4.14
C GLU A 86 -5.93 -2.73 4.50
N TRP A 87 -6.07 -1.49 5.01
CA TRP A 87 -7.35 -0.88 5.32
C TRP A 87 -8.03 -0.25 4.10
N ILE A 88 -7.27 0.49 3.27
CA ILE A 88 -7.82 1.22 2.09
C ILE A 88 -8.55 0.27 1.15
N PHE A 89 -8.00 -0.93 0.93
CA PHE A 89 -8.63 -1.91 0.06
C PHE A 89 -10.06 -2.25 0.52
N ALA A 90 -10.26 -2.52 1.81
CA ALA A 90 -11.60 -2.80 2.34
C ALA A 90 -12.50 -1.57 2.34
N LYS A 91 -12.00 -0.41 2.79
CA LYS A 91 -12.74 0.85 2.80
C LYS A 91 -13.31 1.15 1.40
N LEU A 92 -12.47 1.08 0.37
CA LEU A 92 -12.92 1.27 -1.00
C LEU A 92 -13.90 0.18 -1.44
N ARG A 93 -13.57 -1.10 -1.26
CA ARG A 93 -14.44 -2.20 -1.70
C ARG A 93 -15.86 -2.12 -1.11
N LEU A 94 -15.99 -1.66 0.14
CA LEU A 94 -17.27 -1.46 0.82
C LEU A 94 -18.11 -0.34 0.19
N VAL A 95 -17.47 0.75 -0.22
CA VAL A 95 -18.15 1.96 -0.72
C VAL A 95 -18.34 1.94 -2.23
N THR A 96 -17.32 1.50 -2.97
CA THR A 96 -17.25 1.63 -4.43
C THR A 96 -17.61 0.33 -5.14
N GLY A 97 -17.66 -0.79 -4.42
CA GLY A 97 -17.71 -2.12 -5.02
C GLY A 97 -16.37 -2.52 -5.67
N PRO A 98 -16.32 -3.65 -6.40
CA PRO A 98 -15.08 -4.23 -6.90
C PRO A 98 -14.51 -3.50 -8.11
N ASN A 99 -15.40 -2.93 -8.93
CA ASN A 99 -15.05 -2.31 -10.21
C ASN A 99 -15.84 -1.00 -10.36
N PRO A 100 -15.37 0.12 -9.79
CA PRO A 100 -16.09 1.38 -9.82
C PRO A 100 -16.25 1.88 -11.26
N ALA A 101 -17.50 2.05 -11.69
CA ALA A 101 -17.83 2.52 -13.03
C ALA A 101 -17.45 4.00 -13.28
N THR A 102 -17.32 4.78 -12.21
CA THR A 102 -16.98 6.22 -12.23
C THR A 102 -15.86 6.51 -11.25
N ASP A 103 -15.18 7.64 -11.45
CA ASP A 103 -14.22 8.24 -10.52
C ASP A 103 -14.89 9.23 -9.54
N GLN A 104 -16.21 9.12 -9.37
CA GLN A 104 -16.94 9.91 -8.37
C GLN A 104 -16.30 9.69 -6.99
N SER A 105 -15.97 10.79 -6.32
CA SER A 105 -15.32 10.83 -5.01
C SER A 105 -15.97 9.86 -4.01
N VAL A 106 -15.14 9.18 -3.24
CA VAL A 106 -15.55 8.16 -2.26
C VAL A 106 -16.58 8.73 -1.30
N ASP A 107 -16.41 9.95 -0.80
CA ASP A 107 -17.30 10.56 0.20
C ASP A 107 -18.68 10.92 -0.36
N SER A 108 -18.79 11.14 -1.66
CA SER A 108 -20.05 11.54 -2.30
C SER A 108 -20.97 10.37 -2.67
N ARG A 109 -20.50 9.13 -2.53
CA ARG A 109 -21.26 7.92 -2.90
C ARG A 109 -22.40 7.62 -1.92
N PHE A 110 -23.44 6.95 -2.40
CA PHE A 110 -24.51 6.47 -1.54
C PHE A 110 -24.02 5.33 -0.63
N ARG A 111 -24.43 5.35 0.64
CA ARG A 111 -24.27 4.22 1.56
C ARG A 111 -25.63 3.68 2.00
N SER A 112 -25.79 2.36 1.91
CA SER A 112 -26.88 1.68 2.60
C SER A 112 -26.61 1.62 4.11
N GLU A 113 -27.62 1.34 4.93
CA GLU A 113 -27.42 1.14 6.39
C GLU A 113 -26.38 0.04 6.69
N ALA A 114 -26.44 -1.08 5.95
CA ALA A 114 -25.46 -2.15 6.07
C ALA A 114 -24.04 -1.69 5.70
N THR A 115 -23.92 -0.86 4.66
CA THR A 115 -22.63 -0.26 4.26
C THR A 115 -22.11 0.67 5.34
N LEU A 116 -22.95 1.52 5.93
CA LEU A 116 -22.55 2.45 7.00
C LEU A 116 -21.99 1.70 8.21
N VAL A 117 -22.65 0.62 8.64
CA VAL A 117 -22.18 -0.20 9.77
C VAL A 117 -20.84 -0.87 9.45
N ALA A 118 -20.69 -1.45 8.26
CA ALA A 118 -19.43 -2.07 7.86
C ALA A 118 -18.29 -1.05 7.69
N GLU A 119 -18.61 0.13 7.15
CA GLU A 119 -17.69 1.24 6.95
C GLU A 119 -17.19 1.79 8.29
N ASP A 120 -18.06 1.93 9.31
CA ASP A 120 -17.66 2.33 10.66
C ASP A 120 -16.65 1.35 11.29
N VAL A 121 -16.89 0.05 11.12
CA VAL A 121 -15.92 -0.97 11.58
C VAL A 121 -14.60 -0.84 10.81
N ALA A 122 -14.65 -0.67 9.49
CA ALA A 122 -13.45 -0.47 8.68
C ALA A 122 -12.68 0.78 9.12
N ASP A 123 -13.36 1.90 9.40
CA ASP A 123 -12.74 3.15 9.83
C ASP A 123 -12.06 3.03 11.19
N ASN A 124 -12.62 2.25 12.12
CA ASN A 124 -11.95 1.93 13.38
C ASN A 124 -10.70 1.08 13.18
N ILE A 125 -10.69 0.16 12.22
CA ILE A 125 -9.46 -0.54 11.81
C ILE A 125 -8.47 0.44 11.15
N GLY A 126 -8.96 1.40 10.36
CA GLY A 126 -8.14 2.47 9.77
C GLY A 126 -7.44 3.33 10.82
N ARG A 127 -8.10 3.64 11.95
CA ARG A 127 -7.47 4.30 13.10
C ARG A 127 -6.31 3.48 13.67
N LEU A 128 -6.49 2.16 13.80
CA LEU A 128 -5.44 1.25 14.25
C LEU A 128 -4.26 1.20 13.25
N ALA A 129 -4.54 1.15 11.95
CA ALA A 129 -3.53 1.19 10.89
C ALA A 129 -2.72 2.49 10.91
N LYS A 130 -3.38 3.65 11.02
CA LYS A 130 -2.73 4.96 11.14
C LYS A 130 -1.88 5.06 12.41
N HIS A 131 -2.37 4.54 13.54
CA HIS A 131 -1.60 4.51 14.78
C HIS A 131 -0.34 3.66 14.66
N HIS A 132 -0.43 2.45 14.08
CA HIS A 132 0.75 1.63 13.82
C HIS A 132 1.73 2.34 12.88
N ALA A 133 1.23 2.85 11.76
CA ALA A 133 2.03 3.58 10.77
C ALA A 133 2.85 4.72 11.38
N LYS A 134 2.21 5.54 12.23
CA LYS A 134 2.85 6.65 12.95
C LYS A 134 4.00 6.22 13.86
N ASN A 135 3.88 5.04 14.47
CA ASN A 135 4.88 4.54 15.44
C ASN A 135 5.93 3.63 14.80
N THR A 136 5.73 3.23 13.55
CA THR A 136 6.59 2.25 12.87
C THR A 136 7.42 2.88 11.78
N TYR A 137 6.85 3.70 10.89
CA TYR A 137 7.57 4.22 9.73
C TYR A 137 8.29 5.54 10.03
N SER A 138 9.49 5.69 9.50
CA SER A 138 10.24 6.95 9.56
C SER A 138 9.93 7.89 8.40
N ALA A 139 9.54 7.35 7.25
CA ALA A 139 9.12 8.13 6.08
C ALA A 139 8.25 7.29 5.12
N PHE A 140 7.40 8.00 4.38
CA PHE A 140 6.69 7.50 3.20
C PHE A 140 7.26 8.12 1.94
N TYR A 141 7.54 7.28 0.94
CA TYR A 141 7.86 7.72 -0.42
C TYR A 141 6.74 7.30 -1.37
N TYR A 142 5.96 8.28 -1.80
CA TYR A 142 4.81 8.09 -2.65
C TYR A 142 5.20 8.08 -4.12
N VAL A 143 4.76 7.03 -4.81
CA VAL A 143 4.92 6.83 -6.25
C VAL A 143 3.56 7.06 -6.92
N PRO A 144 3.38 8.19 -7.63
CA PRO A 144 2.11 8.52 -8.27
C PRO A 144 1.80 7.62 -9.46
N ILE A 145 0.54 7.63 -9.88
CA ILE A 145 0.07 7.03 -11.13
C ILE A 145 0.61 7.86 -12.30
N GLU A 146 1.68 7.38 -12.96
CA GLU A 146 2.31 8.06 -14.11
C GLU A 146 2.04 7.34 -15.45
N PHE A 147 1.40 6.17 -15.41
CA PHE A 147 1.11 5.36 -16.59
C PHE A 147 -0.17 4.56 -16.41
N ASP A 148 -0.79 4.24 -17.55
CA ASP A 148 -2.02 3.45 -17.62
C ASP A 148 -1.77 2.00 -17.16
N LEU A 149 -2.79 1.43 -16.55
CA LEU A 149 -2.83 0.04 -16.15
C LEU A 149 -2.94 -0.85 -17.40
N ALA A 150 -2.15 -1.93 -17.45
CA ALA A 150 -2.22 -2.86 -18.59
C ALA A 150 -3.63 -3.49 -18.72
N GLU A 151 -4.00 -3.93 -19.93
CA GLU A 151 -5.37 -4.31 -20.28
C GLU A 151 -5.96 -5.48 -19.44
N ASN A 152 -5.12 -6.36 -18.88
CA ASN A 152 -5.53 -7.58 -18.17
C ASN A 152 -5.36 -7.51 -16.63
N ASN A 153 -5.79 -6.43 -15.98
CA ASN A 153 -5.58 -6.21 -14.54
C ASN A 153 -6.80 -6.39 -13.63
N ARG A 154 -7.78 -7.22 -14.04
CA ARG A 154 -8.91 -7.57 -13.16
C ARG A 154 -8.38 -8.16 -11.83
N PRO A 155 -8.86 -7.70 -10.66
CA PRO A 155 -10.10 -6.96 -10.41
C PRO A 155 -9.98 -5.43 -10.36
N ILE A 156 -8.78 -4.85 -10.54
CA ILE A 156 -8.53 -3.42 -10.33
C ILE A 156 -8.65 -2.68 -11.66
N ASN A 157 -9.37 -1.57 -11.68
CA ASN A 157 -9.48 -0.67 -12.83
C ASN A 157 -8.86 0.70 -12.52
N GLU A 158 -8.78 1.57 -13.53
CA GLU A 158 -8.22 2.93 -13.37
C GLU A 158 -8.95 3.77 -12.33
N ASN A 159 -10.28 3.70 -12.29
CA ASN A 159 -11.06 4.44 -11.30
C ASN A 159 -10.70 3.99 -9.88
N PHE A 160 -10.50 2.69 -9.65
CA PHE A 160 -10.09 2.17 -8.36
C PHE A 160 -8.71 2.68 -7.95
N ARG A 161 -7.76 2.82 -8.89
CA ARG A 161 -6.44 3.39 -8.61
C ARG A 161 -6.55 4.85 -8.14
N LYS A 162 -7.33 5.66 -8.86
CA LYS A 162 -7.56 7.08 -8.51
C LYS A 162 -8.25 7.25 -7.16
N LEU A 163 -9.33 6.49 -6.93
CA LEU A 163 -10.06 6.51 -5.67
C LEU A 163 -9.19 5.97 -4.51
N SER A 164 -8.23 5.07 -4.80
CA SER A 164 -7.25 4.62 -3.81
C SER A 164 -6.34 5.75 -3.36
N ASP A 165 -5.84 6.57 -4.29
CA ASP A 165 -5.01 7.72 -3.91
C ASP A 165 -5.82 8.80 -3.17
N GLU A 166 -7.09 9.00 -3.53
CA GLU A 166 -8.03 9.89 -2.81
C GLU A 166 -8.13 9.54 -1.32
N VAL A 167 -8.14 8.25 -0.96
CA VAL A 167 -8.19 7.80 0.44
C VAL A 167 -6.79 7.66 1.04
N LEU A 168 -5.80 7.24 0.26
CA LEU A 168 -4.43 6.96 0.73
C LEU A 168 -3.71 8.22 1.20
N ILE A 169 -3.71 9.27 0.37
CA ILE A 169 -2.89 10.46 0.63
C ILE A 169 -3.32 11.14 1.94
N PRO A 170 -4.61 11.47 2.17
CA PRO A 170 -5.02 12.07 3.44
C PRO A 170 -4.73 11.17 4.64
N ALA A 171 -4.88 9.85 4.50
CA ALA A 171 -4.61 8.91 5.59
C ALA A 171 -3.12 8.84 5.96
N LEU A 172 -2.22 8.97 4.98
CA LEU A 172 -0.77 9.07 5.23
C LEU A 172 -0.43 10.40 5.90
N GLU A 173 -0.97 11.51 5.41
CA GLU A 173 -0.74 12.84 5.97
C GLU A 173 -1.20 12.93 7.44
N GLU A 174 -2.34 12.32 7.79
CA GLU A 174 -2.87 12.29 9.15
C GLU A 174 -1.93 11.61 10.16
N THR A 175 -1.03 10.73 9.71
CA THR A 175 -0.05 10.09 10.60
C THR A 175 0.99 11.07 11.15
N GLY A 176 1.25 12.17 10.43
CA GLY A 176 2.34 13.10 10.71
C GLY A 176 3.74 12.56 10.37
N VAL A 177 3.85 11.38 9.77
CA VAL A 177 5.12 10.82 9.27
C VAL A 177 5.54 11.60 8.01
N PRO A 178 6.83 11.93 7.84
CA PRO A 178 7.33 12.57 6.62
C PRO A 178 6.85 11.86 5.35
N PHE A 179 6.25 12.62 4.45
CA PHE A 179 5.64 12.12 3.21
C PHE A 179 6.27 12.84 2.01
N HIS A 180 6.85 12.09 1.09
CA HIS A 180 7.60 12.61 -0.04
C HIS A 180 7.12 11.99 -1.36
N THR A 181 6.75 12.82 -2.32
CA THR A 181 6.43 12.35 -3.68
C THR A 181 7.72 12.14 -4.47
N VAL A 182 7.88 10.96 -5.09
CA VAL A 182 9.00 10.63 -5.96
C VAL A 182 8.51 10.27 -7.36
N ILE A 183 8.94 11.07 -8.34
CA ILE A 183 8.58 10.95 -9.77
C ILE A 183 9.83 10.64 -10.60
N GLY A 184 9.62 10.14 -11.82
CA GLY A 184 10.71 9.87 -12.77
C GLY A 184 10.97 8.38 -12.98
N THR A 185 12.15 8.01 -13.48
CA THR A 185 12.55 6.61 -13.66
C THR A 185 12.84 5.93 -12.31
N PRO A 186 12.91 4.58 -12.24
CA PRO A 186 13.31 3.89 -11.01
C PRO A 186 14.64 4.41 -10.43
N GLU A 187 15.62 4.69 -11.27
CA GLU A 187 16.93 5.24 -10.89
C GLU A 187 16.78 6.64 -10.26
N GLU A 188 16.09 7.57 -10.93
CA GLU A 188 15.85 8.93 -10.43
C GLU A 188 15.10 8.93 -9.10
N ARG A 189 14.14 7.99 -8.92
CA ARG A 189 13.40 7.83 -7.66
C ARG A 189 14.32 7.34 -6.55
N LEU A 190 15.19 6.37 -6.82
CA LEU A 190 16.15 5.87 -5.83
C LEU A 190 17.12 6.96 -5.38
N GLU A 191 17.68 7.72 -6.33
CA GLU A 191 18.58 8.83 -6.02
C GLU A 191 17.90 9.89 -5.13
N LYS A 192 16.64 10.25 -5.43
CA LYS A 192 15.85 11.15 -4.58
C LYS A 192 15.63 10.57 -3.18
N ILE A 193 15.31 9.29 -3.07
CA ILE A 193 15.11 8.61 -1.78
C ILE A 193 16.40 8.64 -0.95
N LEU A 194 17.55 8.31 -1.55
CA LEU A 194 18.84 8.34 -0.85
C LEU A 194 19.19 9.77 -0.39
N ALA A 195 18.98 10.77 -1.24
CA ALA A 195 19.24 12.16 -0.90
C ALA A 195 18.37 12.67 0.27
N ILE A 196 17.11 12.25 0.34
CA ILE A 196 16.18 12.64 1.42
C ILE A 196 16.45 11.84 2.71
N SER A 197 16.64 10.53 2.59
CA SER A 197 16.76 9.62 3.75
C SER A 197 18.16 9.66 4.39
N GLY A 198 19.18 10.03 3.62
CA GLY A 198 20.59 9.92 4.02
C GLY A 198 21.06 8.48 4.17
N LEU A 199 20.33 7.49 3.62
CA LEU A 199 20.75 6.09 3.65
C LEU A 199 22.00 5.87 2.78
N PRO A 200 22.97 5.06 3.24
CA PRO A 200 24.12 4.70 2.41
C PRO A 200 23.70 3.69 1.34
N ALA A 201 24.26 3.86 0.14
CA ALA A 201 24.21 2.84 -0.89
C ALA A 201 25.32 1.80 -0.67
N VAL A 202 24.98 0.51 -0.74
CA VAL A 202 25.93 -0.62 -0.66
C VAL A 202 26.25 -1.23 -2.04
N THR A 203 25.53 -0.80 -3.08
CA THR A 203 25.75 -1.18 -4.49
C THR A 203 25.37 -0.02 -5.42
N ASP A 204 25.56 -0.20 -6.73
CA ASP A 204 25.21 0.81 -7.74
C ASP A 204 23.69 0.82 -8.02
N VAL A 205 23.13 2.00 -8.27
CA VAL A 205 21.70 2.20 -8.58
C VAL A 205 21.25 1.31 -9.74
N ASP A 206 21.98 1.34 -10.87
CA ASP A 206 21.64 0.55 -12.06
C ASP A 206 21.62 -0.97 -11.77
N LYS A 207 22.55 -1.45 -10.93
CA LYS A 207 22.61 -2.86 -10.55
C LYS A 207 21.41 -3.23 -9.68
N ALA A 208 21.05 -2.37 -8.73
CA ALA A 208 19.91 -2.59 -7.85
C ALA A 208 18.59 -2.64 -8.64
N VAL A 209 18.40 -1.72 -9.59
CA VAL A 209 17.23 -1.70 -10.48
C VAL A 209 17.20 -2.97 -11.36
N ALA A 210 18.32 -3.33 -11.99
CA ALA A 210 18.39 -4.52 -12.83
C ALA A 210 18.13 -5.83 -12.05
N ALA A 211 18.51 -5.90 -10.78
CA ALA A 211 18.20 -7.04 -9.90
C ALA A 211 16.70 -7.10 -9.57
N ALA A 212 16.07 -5.96 -9.30
CA ALA A 212 14.66 -5.87 -8.94
C ALA A 212 13.70 -6.35 -10.04
N PHE A 213 14.07 -6.19 -11.31
CA PHE A 213 13.29 -6.69 -12.46
C PHE A 213 13.41 -8.21 -12.70
N LYS A 214 14.37 -8.89 -12.06
CA LYS A 214 14.61 -10.34 -12.25
C LYS A 214 13.89 -11.23 -11.23
N GLY A 215 13.51 -10.67 -10.07
CA GLY A 215 12.75 -11.37 -9.02
C GLY A 215 11.26 -11.10 -9.09
#